data_AF-D5U8U7-F1
#
_entry.id   AF-D5U8U7-F1
#
_cell.length_a   1.000
_cell.length_b   1.000
_cell.length_c   1.000
_cell.angle_alpha   90.00
_cell.angle_beta   90.00
_cell.angle_gamma   90.00
#
_symmetry.space_group_name_H-M   'P 1'
#
loop_
_entity.id
_entity.type
_entity.pdbx_description
1 polymer ?
#
loop_
_entity_poly.entity_id
_entity_poly.type
_entity_poly.pdbx_seq_one_letter_code
_entity_poly.pdbx_strand_id
1 'polypeptide(L)'
;MSKKISTIFLTLFLVGVLSVSCSNKDKTAPDTSTPKTIDPKYSGIWSSSNNPDAVEIDINGNIYEYNSTRGNKGEVLEANDPSYKVKIYGREFTITFSSDAKNATVNIDGQEITYTKTSQGIEQYSGNTYVSTQTFDLSNIEIFGEKYKNAYVWVSVNNDMIAVFPNDNNTTAPNFSGNYMSGITGYGTDYNISSSYNGQPNAIKGTLKFSDNSVTVRFTENPGAPAEFLNKDIVCNKKQQ
;
A
#
# COMPACT_ATOMS: atom_id res chain seq x y z
N MET A 1 -27.69 -24.18 70.79
CA MET A 1 -26.40 -23.49 71.07
C MET A 1 -25.26 -24.40 70.63
N SER A 2 -24.34 -23.86 69.82
CA SER A 2 -22.87 -24.08 69.78
C SER A 2 -22.30 -25.41 70.34
N LYS A 3 -21.29 -26.08 69.79
CA LYS A 3 -20.21 -25.74 68.83
C LYS A 3 -19.30 -26.99 68.74
N LYS A 4 -18.60 -27.15 67.61
CA LYS A 4 -17.26 -27.77 67.42
C LYS A 4 -17.20 -29.32 67.34
N ILE A 5 -16.80 -29.94 66.22
CA ILE A 5 -15.55 -29.93 65.38
C ILE A 5 -14.57 -31.03 65.82
N SER A 6 -14.00 -31.72 64.80
CA SER A 6 -12.80 -32.59 64.83
C SER A 6 -13.05 -33.99 65.41
N THR A 7 -12.68 -35.13 64.81
CA THR A 7 -11.60 -35.48 63.87
C THR A 7 -11.84 -36.93 63.43
N ILE A 8 -11.73 -37.26 62.13
CA ILE A 8 -11.36 -38.57 61.52
C ILE A 8 -11.22 -38.24 60.01
N PHE A 9 -10.11 -37.64 59.56
CA PHE A 9 -8.91 -38.31 59.03
C PHE A 9 -9.13 -39.68 58.37
N LEU A 10 -8.86 -39.69 57.05
CA LEU A 10 -7.96 -40.64 56.42
C LEU A 10 -8.51 -42.03 56.04
N THR A 11 -9.46 -42.10 55.11
CA THR A 11 -9.70 -43.32 54.29
C THR A 11 -10.35 -43.10 52.90
N LEU A 12 -10.39 -41.87 52.35
CA LEU A 12 -10.84 -41.66 50.96
C LEU A 12 -9.69 -41.30 50.01
N PHE A 13 -8.67 -42.14 50.00
CA PHE A 13 -7.79 -42.30 48.85
C PHE A 13 -7.76 -43.79 48.49
N LEU A 14 -7.94 -44.08 47.20
CA LEU A 14 -8.05 -45.40 46.56
C LEU A 14 -9.42 -46.09 46.72
N VAL A 15 -10.33 -45.82 45.78
CA VAL A 15 -10.78 -46.79 44.75
C VAL A 15 -11.22 -45.98 43.50
N GLY A 16 -11.00 -46.55 42.31
CA GLY A 16 -11.24 -46.00 40.96
C GLY A 16 -12.59 -45.30 40.72
N VAL A 17 -12.82 -44.68 39.57
CA VAL A 17 -12.67 -45.27 38.24
C VAL A 17 -12.56 -44.17 37.18
N LEU A 18 -11.73 -44.47 36.18
CA LEU A 18 -11.68 -43.94 34.82
C LEU A 18 -13.00 -43.36 34.29
N SER A 19 -12.91 -42.17 33.69
CA SER A 19 -13.64 -41.67 32.51
C SER A 19 -14.05 -40.20 32.65
N VAL A 20 -13.09 -39.30 32.48
CA VAL A 20 -13.40 -37.98 31.94
C VAL A 20 -12.55 -37.83 30.69
N SER A 21 -13.21 -38.10 29.56
CA SER A 21 -12.74 -37.67 28.25
C SER A 21 -12.70 -36.14 28.30
N CYS A 22 -11.51 -35.58 28.53
CA CYS A 22 -11.24 -34.20 28.18
C CYS A 22 -11.28 -34.13 26.65
N SER A 23 -12.50 -33.92 26.12
CA SER A 23 -12.67 -33.29 24.82
C SER A 23 -12.02 -31.92 24.95
N ASN A 24 -10.74 -31.83 24.57
CA ASN A 24 -10.14 -30.56 24.22
C ASN A 24 -10.92 -30.08 23.01
N LYS A 25 -11.94 -29.26 23.30
CA LYS A 25 -12.43 -28.27 22.36
C LYS A 25 -11.25 -27.36 22.12
N ASP A 26 -10.43 -27.71 21.12
CA ASP A 26 -9.46 -26.82 20.50
C ASP A 26 -10.23 -25.57 20.09
N LYS A 27 -10.25 -24.59 20.98
CA LYS A 27 -10.44 -23.21 20.62
C LYS A 27 -9.05 -22.76 20.22
N THR A 28 -8.66 -23.09 18.99
CA THR A 28 -7.50 -22.50 18.34
C THR A 28 -7.58 -21.00 18.59
N ALA A 29 -6.61 -20.47 19.32
CA ALA A 29 -6.44 -19.03 19.43
C ALA A 29 -6.43 -18.47 18.00
N PRO A 30 -7.11 -17.35 17.72
CA PRO A 30 -7.03 -16.74 16.40
C PRO A 30 -5.56 -16.50 16.10
N ASP A 31 -5.11 -16.99 14.96
CA ASP A 31 -3.74 -16.84 14.50
C ASP A 31 -3.44 -15.34 14.34
N THR A 32 -2.77 -14.75 15.33
CA THR A 32 -2.40 -13.32 15.34
C THR A 32 -1.11 -13.07 14.58
N SER A 33 -0.52 -14.08 13.92
CA SER A 33 0.82 -13.96 13.32
C SER A 33 0.82 -13.41 11.90
N THR A 34 -0.30 -13.49 11.18
CA THR A 34 -0.40 -12.98 9.81
C THR A 34 -1.22 -11.70 9.78
N PRO A 35 -0.67 -10.56 9.31
CA PRO A 35 -1.45 -9.35 9.09
C PRO A 35 -2.63 -9.63 8.17
N LYS A 36 -3.83 -9.31 8.61
CA LYS A 36 -5.02 -9.38 7.77
C LYS A 36 -4.99 -8.21 6.78
N THR A 37 -5.23 -8.50 5.51
CA THR A 37 -5.28 -7.50 4.43
C THR A 37 -6.54 -7.71 3.60
N ILE A 38 -6.94 -6.68 2.89
CA ILE A 38 -7.96 -6.77 1.83
C ILE A 38 -7.32 -7.39 0.59
N ASP A 39 -8.06 -8.14 -0.22
CA ASP A 39 -7.53 -8.63 -1.51
C ASP A 39 -7.04 -7.45 -2.37
N PRO A 40 -5.76 -7.44 -2.81
CA PRO A 40 -5.19 -6.36 -3.63
C PRO A 40 -5.94 -6.05 -4.93
N LYS A 41 -6.81 -6.94 -5.43
CA LYS A 41 -7.69 -6.63 -6.57
C LYS A 41 -8.61 -5.43 -6.29
N TYR A 42 -8.90 -5.16 -5.03
CA TYR A 42 -9.68 -4.01 -4.57
C TYR A 42 -8.86 -2.74 -4.34
N SER A 43 -7.55 -2.75 -4.62
CA SER A 43 -6.69 -1.57 -4.51
C SER A 43 -7.25 -0.38 -5.29
N GLY A 44 -7.35 0.78 -4.67
CA GLY A 44 -7.97 1.97 -5.24
C GLY A 44 -8.51 2.93 -4.20
N ILE A 45 -8.92 4.10 -4.67
CA ILE A 45 -9.69 5.06 -3.87
C ILE A 45 -11.16 4.67 -3.98
N TRP A 46 -11.85 4.64 -2.84
CA TRP A 46 -13.26 4.31 -2.72
C TRP A 46 -13.98 5.46 -2.05
N SER A 47 -15.01 5.99 -2.70
CA SER A 47 -15.75 7.16 -2.21
C SER A 47 -17.24 7.00 -2.47
N SER A 48 -18.08 7.70 -1.72
CA SER A 48 -19.52 7.79 -1.96
C SER A 48 -19.92 9.26 -2.21
N SER A 49 -20.89 9.50 -3.09
CA SER A 49 -21.43 10.85 -3.30
C SER A 49 -22.15 11.40 -2.05
N ASN A 50 -22.62 10.50 -1.19
CA ASN A 50 -23.48 10.81 -0.06
C ASN A 50 -22.74 10.73 1.28
N ASN A 51 -21.43 10.48 1.26
CA ASN A 51 -20.60 10.38 2.45
C ASN A 51 -19.23 11.02 2.18
N PRO A 52 -18.76 11.98 3.02
CA PRO A 52 -17.47 12.62 2.83
C PRO A 52 -16.27 11.71 3.10
N ASP A 53 -16.45 10.62 3.85
CA ASP A 53 -15.35 9.74 4.25
C ASP A 53 -14.98 8.81 3.09
N ALA A 54 -13.82 9.03 2.47
CA ALA A 54 -13.27 8.15 1.44
C ALA A 54 -12.15 7.28 2.02
N VAL A 55 -11.88 6.15 1.39
CA VAL A 55 -10.78 5.27 1.80
C VAL A 55 -9.89 4.94 0.61
N GLU A 56 -8.61 4.74 0.88
CA GLU A 56 -7.66 4.19 -0.07
C GLU A 56 -7.30 2.77 0.35
N ILE A 57 -7.33 1.83 -0.59
CA ILE A 57 -6.79 0.49 -0.42
C ILE A 57 -5.51 0.42 -1.24
N ASP A 58 -4.36 0.21 -0.60
CA ASP A 58 -3.08 0.13 -1.28
C ASP A 58 -2.89 -1.20 -2.03
N ILE A 59 -1.80 -1.28 -2.79
CA ILE A 59 -1.47 -2.47 -3.58
C ILE A 59 -1.14 -3.71 -2.76
N ASN A 60 -0.92 -3.56 -1.45
CA ASN A 60 -0.73 -4.66 -0.52
C ASN A 60 -2.00 -4.98 0.26
N GLY A 61 -3.13 -4.33 -0.05
CA GLY A 61 -4.40 -4.56 0.62
C GLY A 61 -4.55 -3.87 1.97
N ASN A 62 -3.67 -2.92 2.31
CA ASN A 62 -3.86 -2.10 3.51
C ASN A 62 -4.89 -1.00 3.21
N ILE A 63 -5.72 -0.68 4.20
CA ILE A 63 -6.72 0.39 4.10
C ILE A 63 -6.25 1.65 4.83
N TYR A 64 -6.51 2.82 4.25
CA TYR A 64 -6.16 4.13 4.79
C TYR A 64 -7.32 5.10 4.66
N GLU A 65 -7.41 6.04 5.59
CA GLU A 65 -8.25 7.22 5.45
C GLU A 65 -7.81 8.00 4.20
N TYR A 66 -8.75 8.57 3.46
CA TYR A 66 -8.42 9.35 2.28
C TYR A 66 -9.16 10.68 2.25
N ASN A 67 -8.39 11.77 2.21
CA ASN A 67 -8.92 13.12 2.03
C ASN A 67 -7.97 13.88 1.12
N SER A 68 -8.13 13.71 -0.20
CA SER A 68 -7.20 14.12 -1.27
C SER A 68 -5.83 13.45 -1.23
N THR A 69 -5.37 13.01 -0.07
CA THR A 69 -4.08 12.36 0.16
C THR A 69 -4.26 11.24 1.20
N ARG A 70 -3.29 10.32 1.25
CA ARG A 70 -3.31 9.18 2.16
C ARG A 70 -3.17 9.64 3.62
N GLY A 71 -4.18 9.33 4.43
CA GLY A 71 -4.24 9.60 5.86
C GLY A 71 -3.79 8.43 6.72
N ASN A 72 -4.40 8.30 7.89
CA ASN A 72 -4.03 7.25 8.85
C ASN A 72 -4.35 5.86 8.31
N LYS A 73 -3.48 4.90 8.63
CA LYS A 73 -3.71 3.49 8.33
C LYS A 73 -4.82 2.95 9.23
N GLY A 74 -5.82 2.31 8.62
CA GLY A 74 -6.83 1.52 9.32
C GLY A 74 -6.35 0.09 9.65
N GLU A 75 -7.26 -0.70 10.19
CA GLU A 75 -7.01 -2.10 10.58
C GLU A 75 -8.04 -3.02 9.92
N VAL A 76 -7.59 -4.16 9.38
CA VAL A 76 -8.49 -5.22 8.92
C VAL A 76 -8.70 -6.19 10.08
N LEU A 77 -9.92 -6.21 10.62
CA LEU A 77 -10.29 -7.05 11.75
C LEU A 77 -10.65 -8.47 11.30
N GLU A 78 -11.32 -8.60 10.15
CA GLU A 78 -11.72 -9.88 9.54
C GLU A 78 -11.57 -9.80 8.02
N ALA A 79 -10.96 -10.82 7.41
CA ALA A 79 -10.70 -10.88 5.97
C ALA A 79 -11.42 -12.09 5.37
N ASN A 80 -12.66 -11.88 4.90
CA ASN A 80 -13.54 -12.93 4.38
C ASN A 80 -14.04 -12.56 2.97
N ASP A 81 -13.17 -12.62 1.97
CA ASP A 81 -13.47 -12.21 0.58
C ASP A 81 -14.85 -12.69 0.08
N PRO A 82 -15.74 -11.80 -0.43
CA PRO A 82 -15.54 -10.37 -0.71
C PRO A 82 -15.96 -9.40 0.41
N SER A 83 -16.18 -9.90 1.64
CA SER A 83 -16.62 -9.11 2.79
C SER A 83 -15.55 -8.98 3.87
N TYR A 84 -15.29 -7.75 4.30
CA TYR A 84 -14.19 -7.41 5.21
C TYR A 84 -14.72 -6.59 6.37
N LYS A 85 -14.33 -6.95 7.59
CA LYS A 85 -14.54 -6.11 8.76
C LYS A 85 -13.30 -5.27 8.99
N VAL A 86 -13.44 -3.97 9.00
CA VAL A 86 -12.33 -3.02 9.14
C VAL A 86 -12.58 -2.02 10.25
N LYS A 87 -11.51 -1.44 10.79
CA LYS A 87 -11.54 -0.28 11.67
C LYS A 87 -10.80 0.88 11.02
N ILE A 88 -11.50 1.97 10.74
CA ILE A 88 -10.97 3.17 10.09
C ILE A 88 -11.76 4.40 10.54
N TYR A 89 -11.20 5.60 10.53
CA TYR A 89 -11.84 6.79 11.13
C TYR A 89 -12.28 6.57 12.59
N GLY A 90 -11.57 5.69 13.32
CA GLY A 90 -11.89 5.31 14.69
C GLY A 90 -13.15 4.43 14.87
N ARG A 91 -13.80 3.98 13.79
CA ARG A 91 -15.05 3.21 13.80
C ARG A 91 -14.89 1.87 13.08
N GLU A 92 -15.75 0.90 13.41
CA GLU A 92 -15.79 -0.39 12.73
C GLU A 92 -16.83 -0.38 11.60
N PHE A 93 -16.46 -0.95 10.45
CA PHE A 93 -17.32 -1.08 9.29
C PHE A 93 -17.23 -2.48 8.71
N THR A 94 -18.32 -2.91 8.08
CA THR A 94 -18.30 -4.07 7.17
C THR A 94 -18.37 -3.56 5.75
N ILE A 95 -17.35 -3.88 4.95
CA ILE A 95 -17.25 -3.53 3.54
C ILE A 95 -17.44 -4.80 2.74
N THR A 96 -18.40 -4.82 1.82
CA THR A 96 -18.61 -5.94 0.90
C THR A 96 -18.44 -5.48 -0.53
N PHE A 97 -17.44 -6.01 -1.23
CA PHE A 97 -17.14 -5.62 -2.60
C PHE A 97 -17.99 -6.38 -3.61
N SER A 98 -18.35 -5.71 -4.71
CA SER A 98 -18.95 -6.36 -5.86
C SER A 98 -17.94 -7.24 -6.60
N SER A 99 -18.44 -8.22 -7.34
CA SER A 99 -17.60 -9.16 -8.11
C SER A 99 -16.77 -8.49 -9.22
N ASP A 100 -17.23 -7.35 -9.74
CA ASP A 100 -16.51 -6.56 -10.75
C ASP A 100 -15.47 -5.60 -10.15
N ALA A 101 -15.35 -5.55 -8.82
CA ALA A 101 -14.46 -4.66 -8.08
C ALA A 101 -14.65 -3.16 -8.41
N LYS A 102 -15.86 -2.76 -8.83
CA LYS A 102 -16.19 -1.35 -9.11
C LYS A 102 -17.00 -0.69 -8.01
N ASN A 103 -17.76 -1.48 -7.24
CA ASN A 103 -18.61 -0.99 -6.16
C ASN A 103 -18.34 -1.76 -4.87
N ALA A 104 -18.66 -1.14 -3.75
CA ALA A 104 -18.67 -1.78 -2.45
C ALA A 104 -19.88 -1.26 -1.64
N THR A 105 -20.51 -2.15 -0.90
CA THR A 105 -21.53 -1.77 0.08
C THR A 105 -20.88 -1.69 1.44
N VAL A 106 -21.01 -0.55 2.10
CA VAL A 106 -20.52 -0.30 3.46
C VAL A 106 -21.72 -0.14 4.38
N ASN A 107 -21.78 -0.95 5.44
CA ASN A 107 -22.80 -0.77 6.48
C ASN A 107 -22.31 0.24 7.52
N ILE A 108 -23.00 1.39 7.60
CA ILE A 108 -22.74 2.45 8.58
C ILE A 108 -24.00 2.61 9.42
N ASP A 109 -23.91 2.29 10.71
CA ASP A 109 -25.01 2.46 11.67
C ASP A 109 -26.34 1.80 11.22
N GLY A 110 -26.26 0.65 10.54
CA GLY A 110 -27.43 -0.08 10.03
C GLY A 110 -27.93 0.39 8.66
N GLN A 111 -27.30 1.40 8.06
CA GLN A 111 -27.59 1.88 6.72
C GLN A 111 -26.54 1.36 5.73
N GLU A 112 -27.00 0.80 4.62
CA GLU A 112 -26.14 0.41 3.50
C GLU A 112 -25.82 1.61 2.62
N ILE A 113 -24.54 1.90 2.44
CA ILE A 113 -24.03 2.98 1.59
C ILE A 113 -23.17 2.38 0.49
N THR A 114 -23.45 2.76 -0.74
CA THR A 114 -22.62 2.37 -1.88
C THR A 114 -21.41 3.29 -2.02
N TYR A 115 -20.24 2.67 -2.07
CA TYR A 115 -18.97 3.27 -2.43
C TYR A 115 -18.59 2.81 -3.83
N THR A 116 -18.03 3.71 -4.61
CA THR A 116 -17.57 3.42 -5.96
C THR A 116 -16.06 3.61 -6.02
N LYS A 117 -15.37 2.70 -6.70
CA LYS A 117 -13.94 2.80 -6.96
C LYS A 117 -13.68 3.93 -7.93
N THR A 118 -12.86 4.90 -7.56
CA THR A 118 -12.47 6.00 -8.42
C THR A 118 -11.65 5.46 -9.60
N SER A 119 -11.89 5.99 -10.80
CA SER A 119 -11.15 5.61 -12.01
C SER A 119 -9.82 6.36 -12.16
N GLN A 120 -9.43 7.20 -11.20
CA GLN A 120 -8.25 8.05 -11.32
C GLN A 120 -6.97 7.21 -11.17
N GLY A 121 -6.29 7.00 -12.30
CA GLY A 121 -4.98 6.40 -12.39
C GLY A 121 -3.88 7.42 -12.12
N ILE A 122 -2.70 7.22 -12.69
CA ILE A 122 -1.56 8.11 -12.46
C ILE A 122 -1.73 9.49 -13.12
N GLU A 123 -2.66 9.62 -14.07
CA GLU A 123 -2.93 10.85 -14.79
C GLU A 123 -3.38 12.02 -13.90
N GLN A 124 -3.86 11.75 -12.68
CA GLN A 124 -4.12 12.78 -11.68
C GLN A 124 -2.87 13.61 -11.32
N TYR A 125 -1.67 13.05 -11.53
CA TYR A 125 -0.41 13.73 -11.30
C TYR A 125 0.17 14.37 -12.57
N SER A 126 -0.52 14.28 -13.72
CA SER A 126 -0.07 14.78 -15.01
C SER A 126 0.28 16.28 -14.95
N GLY A 127 1.39 16.67 -15.59
CA GLY A 127 1.90 18.05 -15.61
C GLY A 127 2.79 18.41 -14.42
N ASN A 128 2.81 17.60 -13.36
CA ASN A 128 3.74 17.79 -12.24
C ASN A 128 5.15 17.32 -12.59
N THR A 129 6.15 18.04 -12.09
CA THR A 129 7.55 17.62 -12.10
C THR A 129 8.08 17.54 -10.68
N TYR A 130 9.01 16.62 -10.46
CA TYR A 130 9.61 16.35 -9.16
C TYR A 130 11.12 16.21 -9.32
N VAL A 131 11.89 16.57 -8.30
CA VAL A 131 13.35 16.42 -8.31
C VAL A 131 13.87 15.85 -7.00
N SER A 132 14.86 14.97 -7.07
CA SER A 132 15.47 14.33 -5.91
C SER A 132 16.05 15.36 -4.94
N THR A 133 15.95 15.05 -3.64
CA THR A 133 16.57 15.86 -2.58
C THR A 133 18.07 15.63 -2.44
N GLN A 134 18.55 14.47 -2.90
CA GLN A 134 19.95 14.07 -2.91
C GLN A 134 20.50 14.02 -4.34
N THR A 135 21.83 14.08 -4.46
CA THR A 135 22.56 13.87 -5.71
C THR A 135 23.09 12.45 -5.82
N PHE A 136 23.47 12.08 -7.04
CA PHE A 136 24.04 10.79 -7.41
C PHE A 136 25.22 11.00 -8.36
N ASP A 137 26.22 10.13 -8.27
CA ASP A 137 27.38 10.18 -9.14
C ASP A 137 27.15 9.30 -10.37
N LEU A 138 26.78 9.94 -11.48
CA LEU A 138 26.54 9.27 -12.76
C LEU A 138 27.70 9.52 -13.75
N SER A 139 28.82 10.07 -13.27
CA SER A 139 29.93 10.45 -14.13
C SER A 139 30.58 9.27 -14.87
N ASN A 140 30.48 8.07 -14.29
CA ASN A 140 31.02 6.84 -14.86
C ASN A 140 30.14 6.21 -15.95
N ILE A 141 28.96 6.79 -16.23
CA ILE A 141 28.11 6.34 -17.34
C ILE A 141 28.54 7.10 -18.60
N GLU A 142 28.91 6.34 -19.65
CA GLU A 142 29.50 6.86 -20.89
C GLU A 142 28.71 8.02 -21.52
N ILE A 143 27.37 7.96 -21.48
CA ILE A 143 26.49 8.98 -22.08
C ILE A 143 26.37 10.28 -21.26
N PHE A 144 26.81 10.30 -20.00
CA PHE A 144 26.65 11.45 -19.10
C PHE A 144 27.97 12.18 -18.81
N GLY A 145 29.03 11.45 -18.45
CA GLY A 145 30.36 11.99 -18.13
C GLY A 145 30.43 12.88 -16.88
N GLU A 146 31.59 13.48 -16.62
CA GLU A 146 31.94 14.25 -15.38
C GLU A 146 30.91 15.30 -14.95
N LYS A 147 30.19 15.89 -15.91
CA LYS A 147 29.13 16.87 -15.64
C LYS A 147 28.03 16.32 -14.70
N TYR A 148 27.81 15.01 -14.72
CA TYR A 148 26.79 14.33 -13.92
C TYR A 148 27.33 13.69 -12.64
N LYS A 149 28.50 14.13 -12.16
CA LYS A 149 29.05 13.70 -10.85
C LYS A 149 28.14 14.04 -9.66
N ASN A 150 27.34 15.09 -9.79
CA ASN A 150 26.35 15.51 -8.78
C ASN A 150 24.97 15.67 -9.43
N ALA A 151 24.49 14.61 -10.08
CA ALA A 151 23.22 14.63 -10.79
C ALA A 151 22.03 14.45 -9.84
N TYR A 152 20.94 15.14 -10.15
CA TYR A 152 19.63 14.96 -9.53
C TYR A 152 18.75 14.08 -10.41
N VAL A 153 17.84 13.32 -9.79
CA VAL A 153 16.83 12.54 -10.49
C VAL A 153 15.57 13.37 -10.62
N TRP A 154 15.16 13.61 -11.85
CA TRP A 154 13.88 14.24 -12.15
C TRP A 154 12.83 13.21 -12.50
N VAL A 155 11.59 13.48 -12.09
CA VAL A 155 10.40 12.69 -12.42
C VAL A 155 9.37 13.61 -13.03
N SER A 156 8.75 13.18 -14.12
CA SER A 156 7.61 13.87 -14.74
C SER A 156 6.50 12.88 -15.00
N VAL A 157 5.26 13.30 -14.80
CA VAL A 157 4.08 12.51 -15.16
C VAL A 157 3.37 13.20 -16.31
N ASN A 158 3.02 12.44 -17.35
CA ASN A 158 2.26 12.93 -18.48
C ASN A 158 1.27 11.86 -18.92
N ASN A 159 -0.02 12.14 -18.75
CA ASN A 159 -1.10 11.17 -18.90
C ASN A 159 -0.84 9.92 -18.05
N ASP A 160 -0.87 8.73 -18.65
CA ASP A 160 -0.63 7.43 -18.03
C ASP A 160 0.85 7.01 -18.03
N MET A 161 1.76 7.91 -18.44
CA MET A 161 3.19 7.64 -18.56
C MET A 161 3.99 8.45 -17.54
N ILE A 162 5.20 7.95 -17.24
CA ILE A 162 6.17 8.69 -16.44
C ILE A 162 7.51 8.80 -17.15
N ALA A 163 8.27 9.84 -16.87
CA ALA A 163 9.67 9.95 -17.24
C ALA A 163 10.51 10.05 -15.96
N VAL A 164 11.60 9.30 -15.90
CA VAL A 164 12.61 9.41 -14.83
C VAL A 164 13.95 9.66 -15.51
N PHE A 165 14.53 10.84 -15.27
CA PHE A 165 15.70 11.29 -16.02
C PHE A 165 16.68 12.05 -15.14
N PRO A 166 18.00 11.78 -15.21
CA PRO A 166 18.98 12.52 -14.46
C PRO A 166 19.24 13.91 -15.07
N ASN A 167 19.55 14.90 -14.25
CA ASN A 167 20.02 16.21 -14.70
C ASN A 167 21.01 16.81 -13.69
N ASP A 168 22.00 17.56 -14.16
CA ASP A 168 22.97 18.26 -13.30
C ASP A 168 22.39 19.50 -12.59
N ASN A 169 21.18 19.91 -12.95
CA ASN A 169 20.45 21.02 -12.37
C ASN A 169 19.24 20.52 -11.57
N ASN A 170 18.95 21.13 -10.42
CA ASN A 170 17.73 20.89 -9.63
C ASN A 170 16.74 22.06 -9.63
N THR A 171 16.99 23.12 -10.40
CA THR A 171 16.15 24.33 -10.44
C THR A 171 15.19 24.32 -11.62
N THR A 172 15.64 23.86 -12.79
CA THR A 172 14.84 23.82 -14.02
C THR A 172 14.72 22.38 -14.47
N ALA A 173 13.48 21.96 -14.73
CA ALA A 173 13.22 20.60 -15.21
C ALA A 173 13.88 20.37 -16.59
N PRO A 174 14.47 19.19 -16.83
CA PRO A 174 14.97 18.83 -18.15
C PRO A 174 13.83 18.67 -19.15
N ASN A 175 14.18 18.60 -20.44
CA ASN A 175 13.23 18.17 -21.45
C ASN A 175 13.04 16.64 -21.35
N PHE A 176 11.81 16.20 -21.05
CA PHE A 176 11.46 14.79 -20.93
C PHE A 176 11.03 14.13 -22.27
N SER A 177 11.05 14.85 -23.38
CA SER A 177 10.63 14.33 -24.69
C SER A 177 11.38 13.06 -25.05
N GLY A 178 10.64 12.01 -25.41
CA GLY A 178 11.21 10.69 -25.75
C GLY A 178 11.62 9.82 -24.55
N ASN A 179 11.49 10.32 -23.32
CA ASN A 179 11.87 9.59 -22.10
C ASN A 179 10.67 9.08 -21.28
N TYR A 180 9.46 9.22 -21.81
CA TYR A 180 8.25 8.72 -21.18
C TYR A 180 8.12 7.20 -21.39
N MET A 181 8.00 6.48 -20.29
CA MET A 181 7.74 5.05 -20.24
C MET A 181 6.28 4.78 -19.88
N SER A 182 5.68 3.85 -20.62
CA SER A 182 4.34 3.30 -20.37
C SER A 182 4.41 2.07 -19.47
N GLY A 183 3.25 1.46 -19.18
CA GLY A 183 3.17 0.27 -18.32
C GLY A 183 3.10 0.62 -16.84
N ILE A 184 2.47 1.75 -16.53
CA ILE A 184 2.21 2.18 -15.15
C ILE A 184 0.85 1.68 -14.72
N THR A 185 0.81 0.93 -13.63
CA THR A 185 -0.42 0.33 -13.10
C THR A 185 -0.53 0.61 -11.62
N GLY A 186 -1.74 0.80 -11.11
CA GLY A 186 -1.95 1.18 -9.71
C GLY A 186 -2.98 2.28 -9.61
N TYR A 187 -3.21 2.75 -8.39
CA TYR A 187 -4.27 3.69 -8.06
C TYR A 187 -3.89 4.53 -6.84
N GLY A 188 -4.49 5.71 -6.73
CA GLY A 188 -4.30 6.58 -5.58
C GLY A 188 -2.87 7.08 -5.45
N THR A 189 -2.15 6.59 -4.45
CA THR A 189 -0.78 7.02 -4.17
C THR A 189 0.27 5.95 -4.46
N ASP A 190 -0.11 4.70 -4.74
CA ASP A 190 0.83 3.61 -5.02
C ASP A 190 0.68 3.10 -6.46
N TYR A 191 1.81 3.05 -7.18
CA TYR A 191 1.86 2.54 -8.55
C TYR A 191 3.06 1.61 -8.75
N ASN A 192 2.89 0.65 -9.65
CA ASN A 192 3.92 -0.20 -10.20
C ASN A 192 4.36 0.29 -11.57
N ILE A 193 5.65 0.16 -11.82
CA ILE A 193 6.28 0.35 -13.12
C ILE A 193 6.54 -1.05 -13.69
N SER A 194 6.06 -1.31 -14.90
CA SER A 194 6.43 -2.49 -15.69
C SER A 194 6.55 -2.08 -17.14
N SER A 195 7.74 -1.61 -17.53
CA SER A 195 7.98 -1.04 -18.86
C SER A 195 8.99 -1.84 -19.68
N SER A 196 8.91 -1.66 -20.99
CA SER A 196 9.85 -2.25 -21.94
C SER A 196 11.16 -1.47 -22.01
N TYR A 197 12.27 -2.16 -22.25
CA TYR A 197 13.57 -1.54 -22.49
C TYR A 197 14.26 -2.23 -23.67
N ASN A 198 14.66 -1.46 -24.69
CA ASN A 198 15.30 -1.98 -25.92
C ASN A 198 14.55 -3.18 -26.54
N GLY A 199 13.22 -3.10 -26.61
CA GLY A 199 12.37 -4.14 -27.18
C GLY A 199 12.10 -5.34 -26.26
N GLN A 200 12.71 -5.41 -25.08
CA GLN A 200 12.41 -6.43 -24.08
C GLN A 200 11.25 -5.97 -23.18
N PRO A 201 10.10 -6.67 -23.18
CA PRO A 201 8.96 -6.31 -22.34
C PRO A 201 9.25 -6.55 -20.86
N ASN A 202 8.70 -5.70 -19.99
CA ASN A 202 8.81 -5.79 -18.53
C ASN A 202 10.26 -5.82 -18.01
N ALA A 203 11.19 -5.18 -18.73
CA ALA A 203 12.60 -5.10 -18.36
C ALA A 203 12.87 -4.02 -17.31
N ILE A 204 12.03 -2.98 -17.22
CA ILE A 204 12.07 -1.98 -16.15
C ILE A 204 10.94 -2.28 -15.18
N LYS A 205 11.28 -2.51 -13.92
CA LYS A 205 10.35 -2.75 -12.82
C LYS A 205 10.63 -1.85 -11.65
N GLY A 206 9.58 -1.40 -10.99
CA GLY A 206 9.70 -0.55 -9.82
C GLY A 206 8.36 -0.12 -9.27
N THR A 207 8.41 0.81 -8.33
CA THR A 207 7.23 1.41 -7.71
C THR A 207 7.36 2.93 -7.64
N LEU A 208 6.21 3.59 -7.67
CA LEU A 208 6.04 5.00 -7.36
C LEU A 208 5.14 5.11 -6.14
N LYS A 209 5.52 5.96 -5.20
CA LYS A 209 4.68 6.32 -4.05
C LYS A 209 4.53 7.83 -3.99
N PHE A 210 3.34 8.33 -4.29
CA PHE A 210 3.03 9.74 -4.26
C PHE A 210 2.62 10.19 -2.85
N SER A 211 2.96 11.42 -2.53
CA SER A 211 2.36 12.21 -1.45
C SER A 211 1.93 13.56 -2.01
N ASP A 212 1.39 14.42 -1.16
CA ASP A 212 0.94 15.78 -1.48
C ASP A 212 1.98 16.55 -2.32
N ASN A 213 3.25 16.42 -1.93
CA ASN A 213 4.35 17.26 -2.43
C ASN A 213 5.58 16.46 -2.86
N SER A 214 5.51 15.13 -2.94
CA SER A 214 6.64 14.32 -3.37
C SER A 214 6.22 13.04 -4.08
N VAL A 215 7.17 12.44 -4.78
CA VAL A 215 7.08 11.07 -5.26
C VAL A 215 8.33 10.33 -4.84
N THR A 216 8.16 9.14 -4.30
CA THR A 216 9.25 8.20 -4.04
C THR A 216 9.32 7.21 -5.19
N VAL A 217 10.45 7.16 -5.88
CA VAL A 217 10.71 6.19 -6.95
C VAL A 217 11.62 5.11 -6.40
N ARG A 218 11.30 3.84 -6.68
CA ARG A 218 12.14 2.70 -6.36
C ARG A 218 12.17 1.74 -7.54
N PHE A 219 13.31 1.60 -8.19
CA PHE A 219 13.50 0.56 -9.21
C PHE A 219 13.93 -0.74 -8.56
N THR A 220 13.36 -1.87 -8.98
CA THR A 220 13.84 -3.22 -8.63
C THR A 220 14.62 -3.84 -9.78
N GLU A 221 14.25 -3.50 -11.02
CA GLU A 221 14.96 -3.85 -12.25
C GLU A 221 14.99 -2.62 -13.16
N ASN A 222 16.17 -2.24 -13.65
CA ASN A 222 16.31 -1.20 -14.67
C ASN A 222 17.69 -1.35 -15.35
N PRO A 223 17.76 -1.99 -16.53
CA PRO A 223 19.04 -2.26 -17.21
C PRO A 223 19.80 -1.00 -17.63
N GLY A 224 19.13 0.15 -17.74
CA GLY A 224 19.76 1.44 -18.07
C GLY A 224 20.20 2.25 -16.86
N ALA A 225 19.88 1.82 -15.63
CA ALA A 225 20.25 2.52 -14.42
C ALA A 225 21.51 1.91 -13.77
N PRO A 226 22.33 2.73 -13.07
CA PRO A 226 23.38 2.21 -12.21
C PRO A 226 22.85 1.25 -11.14
N ALA A 227 23.68 0.28 -10.75
CA ALA A 227 23.31 -0.68 -9.72
C ALA A 227 22.92 -0.02 -8.38
N GLU A 228 23.52 1.12 -8.05
CA GLU A 228 23.23 1.91 -6.83
C GLU A 228 21.84 2.57 -6.81
N PHE A 229 21.13 2.61 -7.95
CA PHE A 229 19.75 3.08 -8.04
C PHE A 229 18.73 1.97 -7.78
N LEU A 230 19.16 0.71 -7.94
CA LEU A 230 18.28 -0.43 -7.74
C LEU A 230 18.06 -0.65 -6.24
N ASN A 231 16.83 -0.98 -5.88
CA ASN A 231 16.38 -1.26 -4.52
C ASN A 231 16.63 -0.12 -3.53
N LYS A 232 16.69 1.11 -4.04
CA LYS A 232 16.83 2.34 -3.25
C LYS A 232 15.61 3.23 -3.44
N ASP A 233 15.15 3.81 -2.34
CA ASP A 233 14.08 4.80 -2.37
C ASP A 233 14.69 6.16 -2.74
N ILE A 234 14.23 6.74 -3.84
CA ILE A 234 14.64 8.05 -4.33
C ILE A 234 13.46 8.99 -4.13
N VAL A 235 13.57 9.85 -3.12
CA VAL A 235 12.52 10.82 -2.78
C VAL A 235 12.72 12.09 -3.61
N CYS A 236 11.73 12.39 -4.45
CA CYS A 236 11.69 13.56 -5.32
C CYS A 236 10.59 14.52 -4.88
N ASN A 237 10.94 15.76 -4.56
CA ASN A 237 9.99 16.78 -4.16
C ASN A 237 9.41 17.49 -5.37
N LYS A 238 8.11 17.79 -5.31
CA LYS A 238 7.37 18.51 -6.35
C LYS A 238 8.00 19.88 -6.55
N LYS A 239 8.31 20.21 -7.80
CA LYS A 239 8.71 21.54 -8.21
C LYS A 239 7.48 22.28 -8.68
N GLN A 240 7.20 23.40 -8.02
CA GLN A 240 6.23 24.36 -8.52
C GLN A 240 6.79 24.93 -9.83
N GLN A 241 5.97 24.91 -10.88
CA GLN A 241 6.28 25.62 -12.12
C GLN A 241 6.20 27.13 -11.88
#